data_AF-A0A3B8L6J7-F1
#
_entry.id   AF-A0A3B8L6J7-F1
#
_cell.length_a   1.000
_cell.length_b   1.000
_cell.length_c   1.000
_cell.angle_alpha   90.00
_cell.angle_beta   90.00
_cell.angle_gamma   90.00
#
_symmetry.space_group_name_H-M   'P 1'
#
loop_
_entity.id
_entity.type
_entity.pdbx_description
1 polymer ?
#
loop_
_entity_poly.entity_id
_entity_poly.type
_entity_poly.pdbx_seq_one_letter_code
_entity_poly.pdbx_strand_id
1 'polypeptide(L)'
;GNDNGGGGDKRLDGMRITFDLLALALQTDSTRIATVHIPGGNGRFQIDGVNDGYHSLSHHGQDPEKISQLKLIEIEYSRALARFLDRLAATNDGQATLLDNTTVFFGSGMGNASSHSNRNLPVLVAGGGFQHGRSLKFEPGKTPLCNLYVTMLQKLGIETDSFGNATGTLNDFA
;
A
#
# COMPACT_ATOMS: atom_id res chain seq x y z
N GLY A 1 10.40 -36.38 12.69
CA GLY A 1 11.63 -35.61 12.95
C GLY A 1 11.48 -34.25 12.31
N ASN A 2 11.60 -33.22 13.14
CA ASN A 2 12.08 -31.86 12.87
C ASN A 2 12.05 -31.34 11.41
N ASP A 3 11.15 -30.40 11.16
CA ASP A 3 11.30 -29.31 10.20
C ASP A 3 11.15 -28.03 11.04
N ASN A 4 12.29 -27.53 11.52
CA ASN A 4 12.51 -26.15 11.93
C ASN A 4 13.29 -25.48 10.78
N GLY A 5 12.71 -25.49 9.57
CA GLY A 5 13.30 -24.83 8.41
C GLY A 5 13.19 -23.31 8.54
N GLY A 6 14.32 -22.63 8.70
CA GLY A 6 14.46 -21.17 8.65
C GLY A 6 14.17 -20.56 7.28
N GLY A 7 13.03 -20.89 6.68
CA GLY A 7 12.48 -20.24 5.50
C GLY A 7 11.48 -19.17 5.92
N GLY A 8 11.55 -17.99 5.30
CA GLY A 8 10.60 -16.90 5.53
C GLY A 8 9.15 -17.30 5.21
N ASP A 9 8.19 -16.51 5.68
CA ASP A 9 6.78 -16.72 5.36
C ASP A 9 6.55 -16.63 3.84
N LYS A 10 6.09 -17.72 3.23
CA LYS A 10 5.90 -17.81 1.77
C LYS A 10 4.98 -16.73 1.18
N ARG A 11 4.02 -16.20 1.94
CA ARG A 11 3.14 -15.11 1.48
C ARG A 11 3.90 -13.80 1.43
N LEU A 12 4.74 -13.54 2.43
CA LEU A 12 5.63 -12.38 2.43
C LEU A 12 6.64 -12.47 1.29
N ASP A 13 7.22 -13.64 1.07
CA ASP A 13 8.17 -13.86 -0.02
C ASP A 13 7.49 -13.69 -1.38
N GLY A 14 6.29 -14.25 -1.56
CA GLY A 14 5.49 -14.05 -2.78
C GLY A 14 5.16 -12.57 -3.05
N MET A 15 4.81 -11.80 -2.02
CA MET A 15 4.59 -10.36 -2.13
C MET A 15 5.86 -9.62 -2.55
N ARG A 16 7.00 -9.94 -1.94
CA ARG A 16 8.31 -9.32 -2.26
C ARG A 16 8.72 -9.62 -3.71
N ILE A 17 8.60 -10.88 -4.13
CA ILE A 17 8.86 -11.29 -5.52
C ILE A 17 7.93 -10.55 -6.49
N THR A 18 6.65 -10.39 -6.12
CA THR A 18 5.68 -9.65 -6.94
C THR A 18 6.10 -8.19 -7.10
N PHE A 19 6.56 -7.54 -6.03
CA PHE A 19 7.10 -6.17 -6.10
C PHE A 19 8.36 -6.08 -6.95
N ASP A 20 9.27 -7.05 -6.86
CA ASP A 20 10.47 -7.09 -7.72
C ASP A 20 10.09 -7.24 -9.20
N LEU A 21 9.15 -8.13 -9.52
CA LEU A 21 8.62 -8.30 -10.88
C LEU A 21 7.92 -7.04 -11.38
N LEU A 22 7.19 -6.33 -10.52
CA LEU A 22 6.58 -5.06 -10.89
C LEU A 22 7.62 -3.97 -11.18
N ALA A 23 8.65 -3.86 -10.36
CA ALA A 23 9.73 -2.92 -10.60
C ALA A 23 10.40 -3.19 -11.95
N LEU A 24 10.65 -4.46 -12.27
CA LEU A 24 11.16 -4.87 -13.58
C LEU A 24 10.18 -4.52 -14.71
N ALA A 25 8.90 -4.88 -14.58
CA ALA A 25 7.90 -4.62 -15.61
C ALA A 25 7.72 -3.14 -15.90
N LEU A 26 7.83 -2.27 -14.88
CA LEU A 26 7.85 -0.82 -15.05
C LEU A 26 9.14 -0.35 -15.72
N GLN A 27 10.30 -0.84 -15.24
CA GLN A 27 11.61 -0.49 -15.78
C GLN A 27 11.78 -0.87 -17.26
N THR A 28 11.22 -2.02 -17.66
CA THR A 28 11.28 -2.52 -19.04
C THR A 28 10.11 -2.07 -19.89
N ASP A 29 9.29 -1.14 -19.39
CA ASP A 29 8.12 -0.62 -20.09
C ASP A 29 7.17 -1.73 -20.60
N SER A 30 6.99 -2.76 -19.79
CA SER A 30 6.13 -3.90 -20.11
C SER A 30 4.70 -3.69 -19.64
N THR A 31 4.48 -2.76 -18.71
CA THR A 31 3.15 -2.26 -18.32
C THR A 31 3.21 -0.80 -17.87
N ARG A 32 2.10 -0.08 -18.03
CA ARG A 32 1.90 1.27 -17.46
C ARG A 32 1.15 1.26 -16.13
N ILE A 33 0.41 0.17 -15.83
CA ILE A 33 -0.48 0.08 -14.67
C ILE A 33 -0.39 -1.33 -14.07
N ALA A 34 -0.36 -1.41 -12.75
CA ALA A 34 -0.47 -2.67 -12.02
C ALA A 34 -1.24 -2.49 -10.71
N THR A 35 -2.00 -3.51 -10.32
CA THR A 35 -2.73 -3.58 -9.05
C THR A 35 -2.37 -4.88 -8.36
N VAL A 36 -1.94 -4.80 -7.09
CA VAL A 36 -1.54 -5.96 -6.28
C VAL A 36 -2.43 -6.06 -5.07
N HIS A 37 -2.95 -7.27 -4.83
CA HIS A 37 -3.59 -7.62 -3.58
C HIS A 37 -2.55 -8.11 -2.58
N ILE A 38 -2.47 -7.46 -1.42
CA ILE A 38 -1.59 -7.85 -0.32
C ILE A 38 -2.23 -9.02 0.44
N PRO A 39 -1.48 -10.07 0.82
CA PRO A 39 -2.03 -11.22 1.53
C PRO A 39 -2.78 -10.80 2.80
N GLY A 40 -3.98 -11.33 3.04
CA GLY A 40 -4.80 -10.95 4.20
C GLY A 40 -5.68 -12.08 4.76
N GLY A 41 -5.36 -13.34 4.48
CA GLY A 41 -6.21 -14.49 4.80
C GLY A 41 -6.10 -15.02 6.25
N ASN A 42 -6.79 -16.14 6.51
CA ASN A 42 -6.85 -16.81 7.83
C ASN A 42 -5.64 -17.72 8.14
N GLY A 43 -4.75 -17.97 7.18
CA GLY A 43 -3.58 -18.81 7.44
C GLY A 43 -2.57 -18.09 8.33
N ARG A 44 -2.10 -18.76 9.40
CA ARG A 44 -1.08 -18.24 10.32
C ARG A 44 0.17 -17.80 9.56
N PHE A 45 0.65 -16.58 9.85
CA PHE A 45 1.93 -16.09 9.37
C PHE A 45 3.11 -16.69 10.15
N GLN A 46 4.18 -17.08 9.45
CA GLN A 46 5.43 -17.57 10.00
C GLN A 46 6.33 -16.39 10.39
N ILE A 47 5.88 -15.62 11.38
CA ILE A 47 6.58 -14.48 11.98
C ILE A 47 6.65 -14.74 13.48
N ASP A 48 7.82 -14.53 14.10
CA ASP A 48 7.98 -14.68 15.55
C ASP A 48 7.01 -13.75 16.29
N GLY A 49 6.29 -14.29 17.27
CA GLY A 49 5.24 -13.57 18.00
C GLY A 49 3.88 -13.56 17.31
N VAL A 50 3.73 -14.14 16.11
CA VAL A 50 2.44 -14.26 15.42
C VAL A 50 1.93 -15.70 15.44
N ASN A 51 0.73 -15.88 16.00
CA ASN A 51 0.12 -17.19 16.24
C ASN A 51 -1.16 -17.43 15.42
N ASP A 52 -1.67 -16.42 14.70
CA ASP A 52 -2.91 -16.48 13.93
C ASP A 52 -2.73 -15.81 12.54
N GLY A 53 -3.76 -15.87 11.70
CA GLY A 53 -3.80 -15.22 10.38
C GLY A 53 -4.24 -13.76 10.44
N TYR A 54 -3.88 -12.98 9.41
CA TYR A 54 -4.20 -11.55 9.32
C TYR A 54 -5.70 -11.29 9.48
N HIS A 55 -6.56 -12.07 8.80
CA HIS A 55 -8.00 -11.86 8.88
C HIS A 55 -8.52 -11.99 10.32
N SER A 56 -8.22 -13.10 11.02
CA SER A 56 -8.59 -13.31 12.42
C SER A 56 -8.08 -12.19 13.35
N LEU A 57 -6.83 -11.77 13.16
CA LEU A 57 -6.20 -10.71 13.93
C LEU A 57 -6.82 -9.33 13.65
N SER A 58 -7.29 -9.10 12.42
CA SER A 58 -7.96 -7.85 12.05
C SER A 58 -9.30 -7.66 12.77
N HIS A 59 -9.97 -8.75 13.16
CA HIS A 59 -11.13 -8.75 14.09
C HIS A 59 -10.66 -8.70 15.55
N HIS A 60 -9.78 -7.75 15.87
CA HIS A 60 -9.12 -7.70 17.17
C HIS A 60 -10.07 -7.36 18.33
N GLY A 61 -11.19 -6.66 18.11
CA GLY A 61 -12.13 -6.35 19.19
C GLY A 61 -11.51 -5.51 20.33
N GLN A 62 -10.51 -4.68 20.00
CA GLN A 62 -9.65 -3.94 20.95
C GLN A 62 -8.76 -4.82 21.86
N ASP A 63 -8.62 -6.10 21.55
CA ASP A 63 -7.68 -6.99 22.23
C ASP A 63 -6.22 -6.55 21.96
N PRO A 64 -5.45 -6.14 23.00
CA PRO A 64 -4.09 -5.67 22.84
C PRO A 64 -3.14 -6.75 22.31
N GLU A 65 -3.39 -8.03 22.61
CA GLU A 65 -2.56 -9.13 22.13
C GLU A 65 -2.73 -9.29 20.63
N LYS A 66 -3.97 -9.37 20.14
CA LYS A 66 -4.25 -9.45 18.69
C LYS A 66 -3.71 -8.24 17.94
N ILE A 67 -3.87 -7.04 18.49
CA ILE A 67 -3.31 -5.81 17.92
C ILE A 67 -1.78 -5.91 17.82
N SER A 68 -1.11 -6.42 18.86
CA SER A 68 0.36 -6.55 18.84
C SER A 68 0.83 -7.51 17.75
N GLN A 69 0.13 -8.63 17.54
CA GLN A 69 0.45 -9.58 16.47
C GLN A 69 0.16 -9.01 15.09
N LEU A 70 -0.98 -8.32 14.91
CA LEU A 70 -1.34 -7.68 13.65
C LEU A 70 -0.29 -6.65 13.22
N LYS A 71 0.21 -5.84 14.17
CA LYS A 71 1.29 -4.88 13.92
C LYS A 71 2.56 -5.53 13.39
N LEU A 72 2.93 -6.71 13.88
CA LEU A 72 4.11 -7.42 13.38
C LEU A 72 3.96 -7.78 11.89
N ILE A 73 2.76 -8.19 11.47
CA ILE A 73 2.47 -8.45 10.06
C ILE A 73 2.50 -7.15 9.23
N GLU A 74 1.85 -6.08 9.70
CA GLU A 74 1.81 -4.79 9.00
C GLU A 74 3.18 -4.11 8.88
N ILE A 75 4.07 -4.33 9.86
CA ILE A 75 5.47 -3.92 9.78
C ILE A 75 6.19 -4.65 8.63
N GLU A 76 5.94 -5.95 8.43
CA GLU A 76 6.52 -6.69 7.30
C GLU A 76 6.01 -6.20 5.94
N TYR A 77 4.72 -5.84 5.84
CA TYR A 77 4.16 -5.20 4.65
C TYR A 77 4.82 -3.84 4.38
N SER A 78 4.99 -3.03 5.43
CA SER A 78 5.63 -1.72 5.33
C SER A 78 7.10 -1.84 4.92
N ARG A 79 7.84 -2.82 5.44
CA ARG A 79 9.22 -3.13 5.04
C ARG A 79 9.32 -3.56 3.59
N ALA A 80 8.39 -4.38 3.10
CA ALA A 80 8.37 -4.79 1.70
C ALA A 80 8.04 -3.63 0.76
N LEU A 81 7.08 -2.79 1.13
CA LEU A 81 6.76 -1.56 0.39
C LEU A 81 7.96 -0.61 0.36
N ALA A 82 8.63 -0.39 1.49
CA ALA A 82 9.81 0.46 1.56
C ALA A 82 10.90 -0.02 0.59
N ARG A 83 11.23 -1.32 0.59
CA ARG A 83 12.20 -1.88 -0.36
C ARG A 83 11.78 -1.71 -1.82
N PHE A 84 10.49 -1.84 -2.13
CA PHE A 84 9.97 -1.59 -3.47
C PHE A 84 10.18 -0.13 -3.88
N LEU A 85 9.82 0.83 -3.01
CA LEU A 85 10.04 2.25 -3.26
C LEU A 85 11.53 2.59 -3.40
N ASP A 86 12.39 2.02 -2.56
CA ASP A 86 13.85 2.18 -2.67
C ASP A 86 14.36 1.66 -4.02
N ARG A 87 13.85 0.52 -4.49
CA ARG A 87 14.21 -0.02 -5.80
C ARG A 87 13.80 0.91 -6.94
N LEU A 88 12.59 1.47 -6.89
CA LEU A 88 12.14 2.43 -7.90
C LEU A 88 13.01 3.71 -7.86
N ALA A 89 13.32 4.22 -6.66
CA ALA A 89 14.15 5.42 -6.49
C ALA A 89 15.60 5.20 -6.96
N ALA A 90 16.14 4.00 -6.79
CA ALA A 90 17.49 3.66 -7.24
C ALA A 90 17.59 3.35 -8.75
N THR A 91 16.46 3.26 -9.45
CA THR A 91 16.42 2.91 -10.88
C THR A 91 16.32 4.17 -11.73
N ASN A 92 17.29 4.39 -12.63
CA ASN A 92 17.25 5.51 -13.58
C ASN A 92 16.19 5.26 -14.66
N ASP A 93 15.41 6.30 -14.98
CA ASP A 93 14.42 6.33 -16.04
C ASP A 93 14.53 7.66 -16.82
N GLY A 94 15.55 7.72 -17.69
CA GLY A 94 15.85 8.90 -18.51
C GLY A 94 16.54 10.02 -17.72
N GLN A 95 15.79 11.09 -17.42
CA GLN A 95 16.27 12.27 -16.68
C GLN A 95 15.84 12.27 -15.21
N ALA A 96 15.07 11.28 -14.78
CA ALA A 96 14.54 11.14 -13.44
C ALA A 96 14.66 9.68 -12.96
N THR A 97 14.25 9.40 -11.73
CA THR A 97 14.16 8.02 -11.26
C THR A 97 12.85 7.38 -11.69
N LEU A 98 12.79 6.05 -11.70
CA LEU A 98 11.56 5.32 -11.98
C LEU A 98 10.45 5.67 -10.96
N LEU A 99 10.83 5.98 -9.71
CA LEU A 99 9.88 6.48 -8.71
C LEU A 99 9.32 7.85 -9.06
N ASP A 100 10.13 8.77 -9.59
CA ASP A 100 9.65 10.10 -9.99
C ASP A 100 8.59 10.00 -11.09
N ASN A 101 8.74 9.04 -12.01
CA ASN A 101 7.82 8.79 -13.12
C ASN A 101 6.65 7.85 -12.78
N THR A 102 6.62 7.26 -11.58
CA THR A 102 5.59 6.29 -11.18
C THR A 102 4.83 6.75 -9.95
N THR A 103 3.50 6.86 -10.03
CA THR A 103 2.67 7.08 -8.83
C THR A 103 2.35 5.75 -8.16
N VAL A 104 2.79 5.56 -6.92
CA VAL A 104 2.45 4.41 -6.08
C VAL A 104 1.37 4.79 -5.08
N PHE A 105 0.22 4.14 -5.14
CA PHE A 105 -0.85 4.22 -4.14
C PHE A 105 -0.86 2.95 -3.30
N PHE A 106 -0.77 3.11 -1.98
CA PHE A 106 -0.84 2.00 -1.02
C PHE A 106 -1.85 2.34 0.08
N GLY A 107 -2.79 1.44 0.34
CA GLY A 107 -3.82 1.69 1.34
C GLY A 107 -4.78 0.51 1.51
N SER A 108 -5.83 0.77 2.28
CA SER A 108 -6.88 -0.20 2.59
C SER A 108 -8.25 0.39 2.29
N GLY A 109 -9.20 -0.48 1.89
CA GLY A 109 -10.62 -0.12 1.80
C GLY A 109 -11.30 0.07 3.17
N MET A 110 -10.59 -0.20 4.27
CA MET A 110 -11.07 -0.04 5.64
C MET A 110 -10.10 0.80 6.46
N GLY A 111 -10.65 1.79 7.18
CA GLY A 111 -9.91 2.58 8.18
C GLY A 111 -9.90 1.93 9.56
N ASN A 112 -10.85 1.01 9.82
CA ASN A 112 -10.80 0.11 10.97
C ASN A 112 -11.30 -1.27 10.54
N ALA A 113 -10.41 -2.25 10.49
CA ALA A 113 -10.75 -3.60 10.07
C ALA A 113 -11.62 -4.34 11.11
N SER A 114 -11.46 -4.08 12.41
CA SER A 114 -12.23 -4.77 13.44
C SER A 114 -13.70 -4.39 13.46
N SER A 115 -14.04 -3.14 13.11
CA SER A 115 -15.42 -2.67 13.01
C SER A 115 -15.93 -2.58 11.56
N HIS A 116 -15.13 -3.04 10.59
CA HIS A 116 -15.43 -2.99 9.15
C HIS A 116 -15.76 -1.57 8.67
N SER A 117 -15.11 -0.57 9.27
CA SER A 117 -15.35 0.83 8.94
C SER A 117 -14.54 1.23 7.71
N ASN A 118 -15.22 1.72 6.68
CA ASN A 118 -14.62 2.33 5.49
C ASN A 118 -14.43 3.85 5.62
N ARG A 119 -14.46 4.38 6.84
CA ARG A 119 -14.25 5.79 7.13
C ARG A 119 -12.79 6.03 7.51
N ASN A 120 -12.28 7.23 7.22
CA ASN A 120 -10.92 7.67 7.59
C ASN A 120 -9.84 6.67 7.14
N LEU A 121 -9.81 6.39 5.84
CA LEU A 121 -8.95 5.37 5.24
C LEU A 121 -7.46 5.78 5.34
N PRO A 122 -6.57 4.87 5.78
CA PRO A 122 -5.14 5.10 5.70
C PRO A 122 -4.67 4.94 4.26
N VAL A 123 -4.02 5.96 3.74
CA VAL A 123 -3.50 6.01 2.37
C VAL A 123 -2.09 6.59 2.40
N LEU A 124 -1.20 5.96 1.63
CA LEU A 124 0.13 6.43 1.31
C LEU A 124 0.21 6.63 -0.21
N VAL A 125 0.75 7.77 -0.61
CA VAL A 125 1.10 8.07 -2.00
C VAL A 125 2.60 8.34 -2.05
N ALA A 126 3.30 7.73 -3.01
CA ALA A 126 4.73 7.91 -3.25
C ALA A 126 5.03 8.06 -4.74
N GLY A 127 6.12 8.74 -5.08
CA GLY A 127 6.53 8.96 -6.47
C GLY A 127 5.63 9.91 -7.27
N GLY A 128 5.67 9.82 -8.60
CA GLY A 128 4.77 10.52 -9.53
C GLY A 128 4.89 12.05 -9.52
N GLY A 129 6.02 12.59 -9.06
CA GLY A 129 6.24 14.03 -8.96
C GLY A 129 5.33 14.76 -7.95
N PHE A 130 4.76 14.06 -6.97
CA PHE A 130 4.00 14.66 -5.87
C PHE A 130 4.92 15.33 -4.83
N GLN A 131 4.40 16.31 -4.10
CA GLN A 131 5.09 16.91 -2.95
C GLN A 131 5.04 16.01 -1.71
N HIS A 132 6.05 15.16 -1.57
CA HIS A 132 6.19 14.16 -0.50
C HIS A 132 6.67 14.72 0.85
N GLY A 133 6.77 13.86 1.86
CA GLY A 133 7.30 14.20 3.19
C GLY A 133 6.28 14.84 4.14
N ARG A 134 4.97 14.66 3.87
CA ARG A 134 3.88 15.27 4.65
C ARG A 134 2.88 14.22 5.13
N SER A 135 2.29 14.46 6.29
CA SER A 135 1.10 13.74 6.75
C SER A 135 -0.09 14.68 6.66
N LEU A 136 -1.08 14.31 5.83
CA LEU A 136 -2.27 15.11 5.62
C LEU A 136 -3.43 14.48 6.39
N LYS A 137 -4.10 15.30 7.20
CA LYS A 137 -5.31 14.91 7.92
C LYS A 137 -6.48 15.68 7.34
N PHE A 138 -7.50 14.94 6.92
CA PHE A 138 -8.73 15.52 6.40
C PHE A 138 -9.85 15.41 7.41
N GLU A 139 -10.75 16.38 7.41
CA GLU A 139 -11.93 16.36 8.25
C GLU A 139 -12.87 15.22 7.83
N PRO A 140 -13.31 14.34 8.76
CA PRO A 140 -14.19 13.23 8.44
C PRO A 140 -15.46 13.69 7.70
N GLY A 141 -15.76 13.04 6.57
CA GLY A 141 -16.96 13.31 5.77
C GLY A 141 -16.89 14.56 4.89
N LYS A 142 -15.80 15.35 4.94
CA LYS A 142 -15.65 16.54 4.10
C LYS A 142 -14.84 16.30 2.82
N THR A 143 -13.85 15.42 2.88
CA THR A 143 -12.95 15.14 1.75
C THR A 143 -13.07 13.67 1.35
N PRO A 144 -13.81 13.35 0.28
CA PRO A 144 -13.85 12.00 -0.27
C PRO A 144 -12.47 11.57 -0.76
N LEU A 145 -12.10 10.31 -0.53
CA LEU A 145 -10.86 9.74 -1.09
C LEU A 145 -10.85 9.83 -2.62
N CYS A 146 -12.01 9.82 -3.26
CA CYS A 146 -12.14 9.98 -4.70
C CYS A 146 -11.52 11.29 -5.23
N ASN A 147 -11.40 12.35 -4.42
CA ASN A 147 -10.69 13.57 -4.83
C ASN A 147 -9.19 13.30 -5.12
N LEU A 148 -8.57 12.37 -4.37
CA LEU A 148 -7.20 11.92 -4.64
C LEU A 148 -7.13 11.18 -5.97
N TYR A 149 -8.11 10.32 -6.27
CA TYR A 149 -8.14 9.58 -7.53
C TYR A 149 -8.28 10.50 -8.74
N VAL A 150 -9.11 11.55 -8.66
CA VAL A 150 -9.19 12.58 -9.71
C VAL A 150 -7.83 13.27 -9.89
N THR A 151 -7.16 13.68 -8.81
CA THR A 151 -5.80 14.25 -8.87
C THR A 151 -4.78 13.31 -9.52
N MET A 152 -4.81 12.02 -9.17
CA MET A 152 -3.91 11.03 -9.77
C MET A 152 -4.18 10.84 -11.26
N LEU A 153 -5.45 10.77 -11.68
CA LEU A 153 -5.84 10.67 -13.10
C LEU A 153 -5.35 11.90 -13.89
N GLN A 154 -5.54 13.10 -13.34
CA GLN A 154 -5.08 14.34 -13.97
C GLN A 154 -3.54 14.41 -14.09
N LYS A 155 -2.80 13.96 -13.07
CA LYS A 155 -1.33 13.83 -13.12
C LYS A 155 -0.86 12.84 -14.19
N LEU A 156 -1.68 11.84 -14.53
CA LEU A 156 -1.45 10.90 -15.63
C LEU A 156 -1.88 11.46 -17.00
N GLY A 157 -2.34 12.71 -17.08
CA GLY A 157 -2.81 13.33 -18.31
C GLY A 157 -4.25 12.97 -18.71
N ILE A 158 -5.01 12.35 -17.80
CA ILE A 158 -6.43 12.05 -18.03
C ILE A 158 -7.26 13.24 -17.56
N GLU A 159 -7.78 14.00 -18.52
CA GLU A 159 -8.64 15.16 -18.28
C GLU A 159 -10.03 14.74 -17.82
N THR A 160 -10.19 14.46 -16.53
CA THR A 160 -11.48 14.23 -15.88
C THR A 160 -11.59 15.03 -14.59
N ASP A 161 -12.79 15.52 -14.30
CA ASP A 161 -13.12 16.23 -13.05
C ASP A 161 -13.94 15.35 -12.09
N SER A 162 -14.22 14.09 -12.46
CA SER A 162 -15.08 13.21 -11.68
C SER A 162 -14.58 11.77 -11.62
N PHE A 163 -14.74 11.17 -10.45
CA PHE A 163 -14.63 9.75 -10.19
C PHE A 163 -15.42 9.41 -8.92
N GLY A 164 -16.33 8.44 -8.98
CA GLY A 164 -17.15 8.07 -7.82
C GLY A 164 -17.89 9.27 -7.22
N ASN A 165 -17.68 9.52 -5.92
CA ASN A 165 -18.25 10.65 -5.18
C ASN A 165 -17.28 11.81 -4.97
N ALA A 166 -16.30 11.98 -5.86
CA ALA A 166 -15.38 13.12 -5.81
C ALA A 166 -16.17 14.44 -5.84
N THR A 167 -15.72 15.40 -5.04
CA THR A 167 -16.25 16.77 -4.97
C THR A 167 -15.25 17.81 -5.48
N GLY A 168 -14.08 17.36 -5.93
CA GLY A 168 -12.99 18.20 -6.42
C GLY A 168 -11.69 17.41 -6.52
N THR A 169 -10.57 18.11 -6.44
CA THR A 169 -9.21 17.54 -6.49
C THR A 169 -8.46 17.81 -5.20
N LEU A 170 -7.28 17.19 -5.06
CA LEU A 170 -6.28 17.47 -4.02
C LEU A 170 -5.02 18.10 -4.63
N ASN A 171 -5.14 18.88 -5.71
CA ASN A 171 -3.99 19.41 -6.45
C ASN A 171 -3.10 20.32 -5.61
N ASP A 172 -3.65 21.01 -4.60
CA ASP A 172 -2.87 21.83 -3.64
C ASP A 172 -1.88 20.99 -2.80
N PHE A 173 -2.07 19.67 -2.78
CA PHE A 173 -1.27 18.71 -2.04
C PHE A 173 -0.39 17.83 -2.95
N ALA A 174 -0.49 18.03 -4.28
CA ALA A 174 0.20 17.25 -5.30
C ALA A 174 1.37 18.00 -5.96
#